data_AF-A0A2S7R5J6-F1
#
_entry.id   AF-A0A2S7R5J6-F1
#
_cell.length_a   1.000
_cell.length_b   1.000
_cell.length_c   1.000
_cell.angle_alpha   90.00
_cell.angle_beta   90.00
_cell.angle_gamma   90.00
#
_symmetry.space_group_name_H-M   'P 1'
#
loop_
_entity.id
_entity.type
_entity.pdbx_description
1 polymer ?
#
loop_
_entity_poly.entity_id
_entity_poly.type
_entity_poly.pdbx_seq_one_letter_code
_entity_poly.pdbx_strand_id
1 'polypeptide(L)'
;MVMLSVFVDFAVTTRITSGSDPSIMKVGDMYYSTGSDGTSVYIHSSSTLEGLGADGSGHKVWSDNVGRGEVWAPEITTEGSTTYIYFSAGTGANHHIYIISASNPLGPYSSEQKLALPDDRWAIDSTFFNYGGQRWFVWSG
;
A
#
# COMPACT_ATOMS: atom_id res chain seq x y z
N MET A 1 -13.16 -47.40 19.87
CA MET A 1 -12.35 -46.79 18.80
C MET A 1 -12.20 -45.32 19.15
N VAL A 2 -11.04 -44.92 19.66
CA VAL A 2 -10.76 -43.51 20.01
C VAL A 2 -10.14 -42.87 18.78
N MET A 3 -10.82 -41.90 18.19
CA MET A 3 -10.29 -41.11 17.09
C MET A 3 -9.45 -39.99 17.68
N LEU A 4 -8.14 -40.06 17.49
CA LEU A 4 -7.19 -39.02 17.87
C LEU A 4 -7.13 -38.01 16.72
N SER A 5 -7.80 -36.86 16.87
CA SER A 5 -7.59 -35.74 15.95
C SER A 5 -6.28 -35.05 16.32
N VAL A 6 -5.25 -35.29 15.51
CA VAL A 6 -4.01 -34.51 15.55
C VAL A 6 -4.26 -33.27 14.70
N PHE A 7 -4.46 -32.12 15.34
CA PHE A 7 -4.40 -30.83 14.66
C PHE A 7 -2.91 -30.54 14.41
N VAL A 8 -2.52 -30.55 13.15
CA VAL A 8 -1.19 -30.10 12.73
C VAL A 8 -1.36 -28.65 12.29
N ASP A 9 -0.85 -27.71 13.09
CA ASP A 9 -0.76 -26.30 12.68
C ASP A 9 0.26 -26.19 11.56
N PHE A 10 -0.20 -26.13 10.32
CA PHE A 10 0.65 -25.75 9.19
C PHE A 10 0.71 -24.23 9.14
N ALA A 11 1.89 -23.66 9.38
CA ALA A 11 2.17 -22.29 8.98
C ALA A 11 2.27 -22.26 7.45
N VAL A 12 1.30 -21.65 6.78
CA VAL A 12 1.34 -21.40 5.34
C VAL A 12 2.04 -20.06 5.12
N THR A 13 3.04 -20.05 4.24
CA THR A 13 3.70 -18.82 3.79
C THR A 13 3.24 -18.49 2.38
N THR A 14 2.93 -17.22 2.13
CA THR A 14 2.66 -16.71 0.79
C THR A 14 3.60 -15.56 0.51
N ARG A 15 3.98 -15.39 -0.76
CA ARG A 15 4.71 -14.23 -1.24
C ARG A 15 3.78 -13.51 -2.21
N ILE A 16 3.39 -12.29 -1.85
CA ILE A 16 2.45 -11.48 -2.64
C ILE A 16 3.03 -11.17 -4.03
N THR A 17 4.23 -10.60 -4.02
CA THR A 17 5.02 -10.33 -5.23
C THR A 17 6.50 -10.20 -4.86
N SER A 18 7.36 -10.10 -5.87
CA SER A 18 8.73 -9.64 -5.66
C SER A 18 8.74 -8.13 -5.42
N GLY A 19 9.38 -7.68 -4.36
CA GLY A 19 9.49 -6.25 -4.05
C GLY A 19 9.83 -6.02 -2.59
N SER A 20 9.91 -4.75 -2.23
CA SER A 20 10.11 -4.25 -0.86
C SER A 20 8.87 -3.51 -0.39
N ASP A 21 8.84 -3.20 0.90
CA ASP A 21 7.90 -2.24 1.49
C ASP A 21 6.41 -2.60 1.31
N PRO A 22 5.99 -3.84 1.69
CA PRO A 22 4.59 -4.23 1.56
C PRO A 22 3.73 -3.45 2.55
N SER A 23 2.58 -2.96 2.07
CA SER A 23 1.51 -2.46 2.91
C SER A 23 0.27 -3.33 2.71
N ILE A 24 -0.43 -3.67 3.81
CA ILE A 24 -1.66 -4.47 3.79
C ILE A 24 -2.73 -3.78 4.64
N MET A 25 -3.94 -3.68 4.11
CA MET A 25 -5.13 -3.30 4.86
C MET A 25 -6.24 -4.35 4.70
N LYS A 26 -7.21 -4.34 5.63
CA LYS A 26 -8.43 -5.14 5.53
C LYS A 26 -9.65 -4.22 5.52
N VAL A 27 -10.54 -4.42 4.54
CA VAL A 27 -11.82 -3.72 4.43
C VAL A 27 -12.93 -4.76 4.25
N GLY A 28 -13.85 -4.84 5.22
CA GLY A 28 -14.84 -5.91 5.28
C GLY A 28 -14.17 -7.29 5.35
N ASP A 29 -14.52 -8.17 4.42
CA ASP A 29 -13.96 -9.54 4.31
C ASP A 29 -12.77 -9.66 3.35
N MET A 30 -12.31 -8.53 2.78
CA MET A 30 -11.23 -8.50 1.81
C MET A 30 -9.97 -7.89 2.41
N TYR A 31 -8.83 -8.51 2.10
CA TYR A 31 -7.49 -7.96 2.27
C TYR A 31 -7.05 -7.29 0.97
N TYR A 32 -6.30 -6.21 1.12
CA TYR A 32 -5.67 -5.48 0.03
C TYR A 32 -4.20 -5.28 0.38
N SER A 33 -3.31 -5.59 -0.54
CA SER A 33 -1.89 -5.27 -0.43
C SER A 33 -1.48 -4.33 -1.54
N THR A 34 -0.67 -3.33 -1.24
CA THR A 34 -0.05 -2.49 -2.26
C THR A 34 1.46 -2.65 -2.29
N GLY A 35 2.04 -2.39 -3.46
CA GLY A 35 3.47 -2.45 -3.73
C GLY A 35 3.81 -1.69 -5.01
N SER A 36 5.11 -1.46 -5.24
CA SER A 36 5.60 -0.77 -6.43
C SER A 36 6.65 -1.59 -7.19
N ASP A 37 6.70 -1.40 -8.51
CA ASP A 37 7.77 -1.90 -9.38
C ASP A 37 8.87 -0.83 -9.65
N GLY A 38 8.83 0.30 -8.94
CA GLY A 38 9.72 1.45 -9.14
C GLY A 38 9.18 2.51 -10.11
N THR A 39 8.11 2.20 -10.86
CA THR A 39 7.47 3.12 -11.81
C THR A 39 5.95 3.23 -11.64
N SER A 40 5.33 2.22 -11.05
CA SER A 40 3.88 2.08 -10.92
C SER A 40 3.51 1.55 -9.54
N VAL A 41 2.25 1.77 -9.16
CA VAL A 41 1.66 1.24 -7.93
C VAL A 41 0.62 0.20 -8.28
N TYR A 42 0.68 -0.94 -7.61
CA TYR A 42 -0.21 -2.09 -7.81
C TYR A 42 -0.96 -2.43 -6.52
N ILE A 43 -2.12 -3.05 -6.68
CA ILE A 43 -2.91 -3.60 -5.57
C ILE A 43 -3.22 -5.07 -5.84
N HIS A 44 -2.94 -5.92 -4.86
CA HIS A 44 -3.42 -7.29 -4.79
C HIS A 44 -4.60 -7.33 -3.83
N SER A 45 -5.60 -8.17 -4.11
CA SER A 45 -6.73 -8.34 -3.19
C SER A 45 -7.15 -9.79 -3.07
N SER A 46 -7.58 -10.19 -1.89
CA SER A 46 -8.04 -11.55 -1.63
C SER A 46 -8.89 -11.62 -0.37
N SER A 47 -9.75 -12.62 -0.25
CA SER A 47 -10.50 -12.89 0.98
C SER A 47 -9.63 -13.52 2.09
N THR A 48 -8.40 -13.94 1.77
CA THR A 48 -7.42 -14.44 2.76
C THR A 48 -6.05 -13.79 2.55
N LEU A 49 -5.22 -13.79 3.59
CA LEU A 49 -3.87 -13.25 3.50
C LEU A 49 -3.01 -14.07 2.53
N GLU A 50 -3.17 -15.40 2.54
CA GLU A 50 -2.46 -16.34 1.67
C GLU A 50 -2.76 -16.08 0.20
N GLY A 51 -4.02 -15.77 -0.11
CA GLY A 51 -4.48 -15.53 -1.46
C GLY A 51 -3.98 -14.21 -2.07
N LEU A 52 -3.41 -13.29 -1.27
CA LEU A 52 -2.78 -12.07 -1.81
C LEU A 52 -1.64 -12.37 -2.78
N GLY A 53 -0.94 -13.50 -2.61
CA GLY A 53 0.13 -13.97 -3.52
C GLY A 53 -0.31 -14.92 -4.63
N ALA A 54 -1.61 -15.22 -4.76
CA ALA A 54 -2.10 -16.13 -5.79
C ALA A 54 -2.08 -15.50 -7.20
N ASP A 55 -2.33 -14.20 -7.28
CA ASP A 55 -2.18 -13.41 -8.51
C ASP A 55 -0.91 -12.58 -8.42
N GLY A 56 0.13 -12.98 -9.15
CA GLY A 56 1.42 -12.29 -9.13
C GLY A 56 1.47 -10.99 -9.94
N SER A 57 0.43 -10.67 -10.72
CA SER A 57 0.44 -9.51 -11.61
C SER A 57 -0.05 -8.23 -10.94
N GLY A 58 -0.98 -8.35 -9.99
CA GLY A 58 -1.58 -7.21 -9.29
C GLY A 58 -2.41 -6.30 -10.19
N HIS A 59 -3.33 -5.55 -9.59
CA HIS A 59 -4.10 -4.53 -10.28
C HIS A 59 -3.32 -3.21 -10.28
N LYS A 60 -2.83 -2.77 -11.44
CA LYS A 60 -2.13 -1.50 -11.57
C LYS A 60 -3.11 -0.34 -11.40
N VAL A 61 -2.89 0.49 -10.37
CA VAL A 61 -3.79 1.59 -10.00
C VAL A 61 -3.25 2.97 -10.33
N TRP A 62 -1.93 3.09 -10.49
CA TRP A 62 -1.27 4.34 -10.87
C TRP A 62 0.07 4.05 -11.57
N SER A 63 0.50 4.96 -12.45
CA SER A 63 1.79 4.92 -13.13
C SER A 63 2.39 6.32 -13.22
N ASP A 64 3.70 6.42 -13.06
CA ASP A 64 4.43 7.66 -13.26
C ASP A 64 4.51 8.03 -14.75
N ASN A 65 3.61 8.90 -15.20
CA ASN A 65 3.53 9.32 -16.60
C ASN A 65 4.37 10.58 -16.90
N VAL A 66 5.03 11.16 -15.91
CA VAL A 66 5.82 12.40 -16.06
C VAL A 66 7.31 12.21 -15.77
N GLY A 67 7.74 10.98 -15.45
CA GLY A 67 9.14 10.63 -15.30
C GLY A 67 9.79 11.18 -14.03
N ARG A 68 9.06 11.14 -12.91
CA ARG A 68 9.62 11.38 -11.56
C ARG A 68 10.66 10.32 -11.19
N GLY A 69 10.39 9.07 -11.52
CA GLY A 69 11.19 7.90 -11.14
C GLY A 69 11.11 7.57 -9.65
N GLU A 70 11.74 6.46 -9.27
CA GLU A 70 11.94 6.04 -7.88
C GLU A 70 10.61 6.01 -7.07
N VAL A 71 9.59 5.36 -7.64
CA VAL A 71 8.30 5.15 -6.97
C VAL A 71 8.47 4.10 -5.88
N TRP A 72 8.40 4.50 -4.63
CA TRP A 72 8.77 3.68 -3.47
C TRP A 72 7.68 3.63 -2.40
N ALA A 73 7.72 2.54 -1.61
CA ALA A 73 7.00 2.33 -0.36
C ALA A 73 5.54 2.83 -0.36
N PRO A 74 4.67 2.34 -1.28
CA PRO A 74 3.27 2.71 -1.23
C PRO A 74 2.62 2.15 0.04
N GLU A 75 1.87 2.99 0.75
CA GLU A 75 1.04 2.63 1.89
C GLU A 75 -0.43 2.83 1.58
N ILE A 76 -1.24 1.77 1.74
CA ILE A 76 -2.68 1.80 1.52
C ILE A 76 -3.43 1.89 2.85
N THR A 77 -4.39 2.81 2.93
CA THR A 77 -5.21 3.03 4.14
C THR A 77 -6.60 3.52 3.79
N THR A 78 -7.49 3.55 4.78
CA THR A 78 -8.84 4.13 4.63
C THR A 78 -9.10 5.20 5.68
N GLU A 79 -9.82 6.22 5.25
CA GLU A 79 -10.45 7.18 6.16
C GLU A 79 -11.90 7.39 5.71
N GLY A 80 -12.84 7.02 6.59
CA GLY A 80 -14.25 6.96 6.24
C GLY A 80 -14.50 5.97 5.10
N SER A 81 -15.10 6.45 4.01
CA SER A 81 -15.35 5.65 2.80
C SER A 81 -14.27 5.81 1.72
N THR A 82 -13.21 6.57 2.00
CA THR A 82 -12.18 6.88 1.01
C THR A 82 -10.95 6.02 1.26
N THR A 83 -10.46 5.39 0.20
CA THR A 83 -9.15 4.73 0.18
C THR A 83 -8.09 5.74 -0.26
N TYR A 84 -6.96 5.74 0.43
CA TYR A 84 -5.79 6.54 0.10
C TYR A 84 -4.60 5.63 -0.12
N ILE A 85 -3.77 5.97 -1.11
CA ILE A 85 -2.42 5.44 -1.22
C ILE A 85 -1.44 6.61 -1.15
N TYR A 86 -0.55 6.55 -0.18
CA TYR A 86 0.60 7.44 -0.06
C TYR A 86 1.81 6.72 -0.60
N PHE A 87 2.67 7.39 -1.37
CA PHE A 87 3.88 6.79 -1.91
C PHE A 87 4.94 7.86 -2.14
N SER A 88 6.20 7.45 -2.21
CA SER A 88 7.31 8.37 -2.48
C SER A 88 7.65 8.33 -3.98
N ALA A 89 7.95 9.47 -4.59
CA ALA A 89 8.46 9.53 -5.97
C ALA A 89 9.35 10.76 -6.20
N GLY A 90 10.25 10.67 -7.18
CA GLY A 90 11.29 11.69 -7.44
C GLY A 90 12.68 11.15 -7.13
N THR A 91 13.71 11.85 -7.61
CA THR A 91 15.10 11.39 -7.51
C THR A 91 15.96 12.35 -6.68
N GLY A 92 16.93 11.79 -5.95
CA GLY A 92 17.87 12.56 -5.15
C GLY A 92 17.17 13.48 -4.14
N ALA A 93 17.54 14.77 -4.10
CA ALA A 93 16.96 15.73 -3.18
C ALA A 93 15.49 16.11 -3.47
N ASN A 94 14.94 15.71 -4.62
CA ASN A 94 13.58 16.03 -5.04
C ASN A 94 12.58 14.88 -4.76
N HIS A 95 12.95 13.91 -3.90
CA HIS A 95 12.04 12.87 -3.47
C HIS A 95 10.98 13.44 -2.56
N HIS A 96 9.72 13.24 -2.90
CA HIS A 96 8.59 13.71 -2.11
C HIS A 96 7.50 12.66 -2.00
N ILE A 97 6.61 12.85 -1.03
CA ILE A 97 5.41 12.05 -0.86
C ILE A 97 4.29 12.56 -1.74
N TYR A 98 3.63 11.62 -2.39
CA TYR A 98 2.44 11.82 -3.21
C TYR A 98 1.27 11.03 -2.63
N ILE A 99 0.06 11.51 -2.91
CA ILE A 99 -1.19 10.86 -2.51
C ILE A 99 -2.10 10.68 -3.73
N ILE A 100 -2.75 9.53 -3.81
CA ILE A 100 -3.88 9.24 -4.69
C ILE A 100 -5.06 8.72 -3.85
N SER A 101 -6.28 8.93 -4.32
CA SER A 101 -7.49 8.50 -3.59
C SER A 101 -8.56 7.88 -4.48
N ALA A 102 -9.35 6.98 -3.91
CA ALA A 102 -10.45 6.29 -4.59
C ALA A 102 -11.61 5.97 -3.62
N SER A 103 -12.82 5.82 -4.14
CA SER A 103 -13.98 5.33 -3.37
C SER A 103 -14.05 3.80 -3.26
N ASN A 104 -13.28 3.09 -4.09
CA ASN A 104 -13.10 1.64 -4.05
C ASN A 104 -11.60 1.37 -3.96
N PRO A 105 -11.14 0.43 -3.10
CA PRO A 105 -9.72 0.09 -3.01
C PRO A 105 -9.06 -0.28 -4.33
N LEU A 106 -9.79 -0.84 -5.30
CA LEU A 106 -9.27 -1.18 -6.63
C LEU A 106 -9.37 -0.02 -7.64
N GLY A 107 -9.77 1.18 -7.21
CA GLY A 107 -9.88 2.36 -8.05
C GLY A 107 -11.25 2.54 -8.71
N PRO A 108 -11.36 3.46 -9.68
CA PRO A 108 -10.28 4.27 -10.23
C PRO A 108 -9.73 5.27 -9.20
N TYR A 109 -8.42 5.50 -9.25
CA TYR A 109 -7.74 6.48 -8.39
C TYR A 109 -7.69 7.86 -9.06
N SER A 110 -7.63 8.90 -8.23
CA SER A 110 -7.39 10.28 -8.65
C SER A 110 -6.00 10.45 -9.29
N SER A 111 -5.78 11.58 -9.95
CA SER A 111 -4.42 12.06 -10.21
C SER A 111 -3.65 12.23 -8.90
N GLU A 112 -2.34 12.04 -8.96
CA GLU A 112 -1.47 12.22 -7.81
C GLU A 112 -1.37 13.69 -7.40
N GLN A 113 -1.30 13.92 -6.10
CA GLN A 113 -1.02 15.23 -5.53
C GLN A 113 0.25 15.12 -4.69
N LYS A 114 1.20 16.04 -4.89
CA LYS A 114 2.34 16.18 -3.96
C LYS A 114 1.81 16.67 -2.63
N LEU A 115 2.19 16.01 -1.54
CA LEU A 115 1.76 16.40 -0.21
C LEU A 115 2.51 17.65 0.24
N ALA A 116 1.78 18.65 0.75
CA ALA A 116 2.37 19.90 1.23
C ALA A 116 2.94 19.73 2.65
N LEU A 117 4.10 19.08 2.74
CA LEU A 117 4.82 18.91 4.01
C LEU A 117 5.57 20.19 4.42
N PRO A 118 5.82 20.39 5.73
CA PRO A 118 6.58 21.55 6.20
C PRO A 118 7.93 21.69 5.48
N ASP A 119 8.27 22.93 5.13
CA ASP A 119 9.52 23.33 4.45
C ASP A 119 9.80 22.66 3.09
N ASP A 120 8.85 21.90 2.54
CA ASP A 120 8.94 21.24 1.23
C ASP A 120 10.23 20.42 1.01
N ARG A 121 10.67 19.71 2.05
CA ARG A 121 11.93 18.97 2.04
C ARG A 121 11.79 17.58 1.40
N TRP A 122 12.95 16.95 1.21
CA TRP A 122 13.05 15.53 0.89
C TRP A 122 12.26 14.71 1.91
N ALA A 123 11.39 13.81 1.44
CA ALA A 123 10.54 13.02 2.30
C ALA A 123 10.11 11.70 1.65
N ILE A 124 10.20 10.61 2.42
CA ILE A 124 9.84 9.26 1.99
C ILE A 124 9.11 8.46 3.09
N ASP A 125 8.65 7.26 2.73
CA ASP A 125 8.18 6.20 3.64
C ASP A 125 7.13 6.68 4.64
N SER A 126 6.07 7.29 4.11
CA SER A 126 5.03 7.89 4.94
C SER A 126 3.98 6.89 5.42
N THR A 127 3.52 7.07 6.65
CA THR A 127 2.38 6.35 7.22
C THR A 127 1.29 7.28 7.76
N PHE A 128 0.03 6.89 7.58
CA PHE A 128 -1.14 7.58 8.12
C PHE A 128 -1.93 6.67 9.06
N PHE A 129 -2.24 7.16 10.25
CA PHE A 129 -3.08 6.44 11.20
C PHE A 129 -3.84 7.35 12.16
N ASN A 130 -4.88 6.81 12.78
CA ASN A 130 -5.64 7.48 13.83
C ASN A 130 -5.25 6.92 15.20
N TYR A 131 -4.92 7.80 16.15
CA TYR A 131 -4.61 7.43 17.52
C TYR A 131 -5.12 8.50 18.49
N GLY A 132 -5.87 8.09 19.52
CA GLY A 132 -6.41 9.00 20.53
C GLY A 132 -7.44 10.01 19.98
N GLY A 133 -8.15 9.69 18.90
CA GLY A 133 -9.08 10.62 18.23
C GLY A 133 -8.40 11.68 17.37
N GLN A 134 -7.08 11.56 17.18
CA GLN A 134 -6.27 12.46 16.35
C GLN A 134 -5.68 11.69 15.17
N ARG A 135 -5.57 12.39 14.03
CA ARG A 135 -4.86 11.92 12.84
C ARG A 135 -3.38 12.17 12.97
N TRP A 136 -2.59 11.17 12.61
CA TRP A 136 -1.14 11.22 12.57
C TRP A 136 -0.67 10.92 11.16
N PHE A 137 0.30 11.69 10.72
CA PHE A 137 1.04 11.46 9.48
C PHE A 137 2.52 11.54 9.81
N VAL A 138 3.24 10.45 9.59
CA VAL A 138 4.65 10.29 9.97
C VAL A 138 5.43 9.92 8.72
N TRP A 139 6.65 10.42 8.58
CA TRP A 139 7.51 10.17 7.41
C TRP A 139 8.99 10.25 7.80
N SER A 140 9.86 9.79 6.91
CA SER A 140 11.31 10.00 6.98
C SER A 140 11.69 11.24 6.16
N GLY A 141 12.37 12.23 6.76
CA GLY A 141 12.75 13.47 6.09
C GLY A 141 13.64 14.39 6.92
#